data_AF-A0A529SPB1-F1
#
_entry.id   AF-A0A529SPB1-F1
#
_cell.length_a   1.000
_cell.length_b   1.000
_cell.length_c   1.000
_cell.angle_alpha   90.00
_cell.angle_beta   90.00
_cell.angle_gamma   90.00
#
_symmetry.space_group_name_H-M   'P 1'
#
loop_
_entity.id
_entity.type
_entity.pdbx_description
1 polymer ?
#
loop_
_entity_poly.entity_id
_entity_poly.type
_entity_poly.pdbx_seq_one_letter_code
_entity_poly.pdbx_strand_id
1 'polypeptide(L)'
;PEIRAGTLADAATIKLPKRIPYHIAMDLLFTGRWMDVAEAHRWGLVNEILPKDKLEERVWEIARLLASGPPLVFASIKETARVAEALTFQDAMNKVTRRQLPTVDILYGSEDNMEGFRAFAEKRDPVWKGR
;
A
#
# COMPACT_ATOMS: atom_id res chain seq x y z
N PRO A 1 -2.19 -24.90 -1.65
CA PRO A 1 -3.52 -24.28 -1.41
C PRO A 1 -4.18 -24.87 -0.16
N GLU A 2 -4.51 -24.01 0.80
CA GLU A 2 -5.07 -24.30 2.12
C GLU A 2 -6.35 -25.13 2.03
N ILE A 3 -7.18 -24.86 1.01
CA ILE A 3 -8.40 -25.64 0.74
C ILE A 3 -8.14 -27.14 0.53
N ARG A 4 -6.99 -27.52 -0.05
CA ARG A 4 -6.60 -28.93 -0.23
C ARG A 4 -6.09 -29.58 1.06
N ALA A 5 -5.69 -28.76 2.03
CA ALA A 5 -5.31 -29.20 3.36
C ALA A 5 -6.51 -29.20 4.33
N GLY A 6 -7.71 -28.83 3.88
CA GLY A 6 -8.90 -28.71 4.73
C GLY A 6 -8.82 -27.53 5.70
N THR A 7 -8.00 -26.51 5.39
CA THR A 7 -7.81 -25.33 6.25
C THR A 7 -8.27 -24.05 5.55
N LEU A 8 -8.61 -23.04 6.34
CA LEU A 8 -8.97 -21.71 5.85
C LEU A 8 -7.70 -20.91 5.52
N ALA A 9 -7.66 -20.31 4.33
CA ALA A 9 -6.65 -19.31 3.97
C ALA A 9 -7.00 -17.95 4.60
N ASP A 10 -6.96 -17.85 5.93
CA ASP A 10 -7.44 -16.72 6.73
C ASP A 10 -7.07 -15.33 6.17
N ALA A 11 -5.79 -15.06 5.96
CA ALA A 11 -5.31 -13.79 5.45
C ALA A 11 -5.76 -13.53 4.00
N ALA A 12 -5.79 -14.58 3.16
CA ALA A 12 -6.21 -14.47 1.78
C ALA A 12 -7.73 -14.23 1.67
N THR A 13 -8.54 -14.91 2.46
CA THR A 13 -10.00 -14.73 2.52
C THR A 13 -10.36 -13.30 2.90
N ILE A 14 -9.60 -12.68 3.81
CA ILE A 14 -9.86 -11.28 4.23
C ILE A 14 -9.34 -10.27 3.20
N LYS A 15 -8.16 -10.49 2.63
CA LYS A 15 -7.47 -9.48 1.81
C LYS A 15 -7.71 -9.60 0.32
N LEU A 16 -7.66 -10.81 -0.24
CA LEU A 16 -7.68 -11.02 -1.68
C LEU A 16 -8.92 -10.39 -2.35
N PRO A 17 -10.14 -10.52 -1.81
CA PRO A 17 -11.32 -9.86 -2.39
C PRO A 17 -11.28 -8.33 -2.35
N LYS A 18 -10.40 -7.73 -1.55
CA LYS A 18 -10.15 -6.27 -1.51
C LYS A 18 -9.03 -5.83 -2.46
N ARG A 19 -8.32 -6.77 -3.10
CA ARG A 19 -7.16 -6.49 -3.95
C ARG A 19 -7.41 -6.78 -5.43
N ILE A 20 -8.23 -7.77 -5.73
CA ILE A 20 -8.62 -8.15 -7.10
C ILE A 20 -10.16 -8.27 -7.18
N PRO A 21 -10.76 -8.35 -8.39
CA PRO A 21 -12.21 -8.47 -8.51
C PRO A 21 -12.77 -9.64 -7.71
N TYR A 22 -13.89 -9.40 -7.02
CA TYR A 22 -14.47 -10.33 -6.04
C TYR A 22 -14.62 -11.76 -6.59
N HIS A 23 -15.18 -11.93 -7.78
CA HIS A 23 -15.38 -13.26 -8.36
C HIS A 23 -14.07 -13.99 -8.69
N ILE A 24 -13.01 -13.28 -9.06
CA ILE A 24 -11.69 -13.87 -9.31
C ILE A 24 -11.06 -14.33 -8.00
N ALA A 25 -11.17 -13.52 -6.94
CA ALA A 25 -10.71 -13.91 -5.60
C ALA A 25 -11.45 -15.16 -5.09
N MET A 26 -12.78 -15.20 -5.22
CA MET A 26 -13.58 -16.33 -4.74
C MET A 26 -13.30 -17.61 -5.53
N ASP A 27 -13.08 -17.52 -6.84
CA ASP A 27 -12.64 -18.64 -7.67
C ASP A 27 -11.32 -19.23 -7.16
N LEU A 28 -10.30 -18.41 -6.90
CA LEU A 28 -9.04 -18.90 -6.31
C LEU A 28 -9.22 -19.53 -4.93
N LEU A 29 -10.01 -18.90 -4.06
CA LEU A 29 -10.24 -19.36 -2.70
C LEU A 29 -11.01 -20.69 -2.66
N PHE A 30 -11.98 -20.89 -3.56
CA PHE A 30 -12.81 -22.11 -3.60
C PHE A 30 -12.24 -23.25 -4.44
N THR A 31 -11.45 -22.96 -5.47
CA THR A 31 -10.87 -24.01 -6.31
C THR A 31 -9.46 -24.39 -5.87
N GLY A 32 -8.75 -23.48 -5.22
CA GLY A 32 -7.33 -23.61 -4.93
C GLY A 32 -6.48 -23.79 -6.19
N ARG A 33 -6.96 -23.34 -7.35
CA ARG A 33 -6.18 -23.39 -8.60
C ARG A 33 -4.99 -22.45 -8.52
N TRP A 34 -4.00 -22.74 -9.36
CA TRP A 34 -2.88 -21.81 -9.57
C TRP A 34 -3.30 -20.68 -10.52
N MET A 35 -2.79 -19.49 -10.26
CA MET A 35 -2.90 -18.31 -11.12
C MET A 35 -1.54 -18.05 -11.74
N ASP A 36 -1.50 -17.87 -13.06
CA ASP A 36 -0.26 -17.48 -13.73
C ASP A 36 0.01 -15.97 -13.61
N VAL A 37 1.23 -15.55 -13.94
CA VAL A 37 1.66 -14.16 -13.77
C VAL A 37 0.93 -13.19 -14.71
N ALA A 38 0.51 -13.64 -15.90
CA ALA A 38 -0.19 -12.79 -16.86
C ALA A 38 -1.62 -12.50 -16.39
N GLU A 39 -2.30 -13.50 -15.83
CA GLU A 39 -3.57 -13.36 -15.15
C GLU A 39 -3.44 -12.49 -13.89
N ALA A 40 -2.41 -12.73 -13.06
CA ALA A 40 -2.16 -11.93 -11.87
C ALA A 40 -1.97 -10.44 -12.20
N HIS A 41 -1.23 -10.12 -13.26
CA HIS A 41 -1.04 -8.75 -13.72
C HIS A 41 -2.33 -8.15 -14.28
N ARG A 42 -3.08 -8.91 -15.08
CA ARG A 42 -4.38 -8.46 -15.63
C ARG A 42 -5.36 -8.01 -14.55
N TRP A 43 -5.36 -8.69 -13.40
CA TRP A 43 -6.25 -8.37 -12.29
C TRP A 43 -5.65 -7.44 -11.23
N GLY A 44 -4.42 -6.97 -11.43
CA GLY A 44 -3.76 -6.05 -10.50
C GLY A 44 -3.23 -6.71 -9.23
N LEU A 45 -3.06 -8.03 -9.20
CA LEU A 45 -2.40 -8.73 -8.10
C LEU A 45 -0.89 -8.45 -8.08
N VAL A 46 -0.30 -8.24 -9.26
CA VAL A 46 1.07 -7.75 -9.45
C VAL A 46 1.06 -6.52 -10.35
N ASN A 47 1.98 -5.59 -10.10
CA ASN A 47 2.02 -4.31 -10.82
C ASN A 47 2.79 -4.38 -12.15
N GLU A 48 3.85 -5.19 -12.22
CA GLU A 48 4.76 -5.24 -13.36
C GLU A 48 5.23 -6.68 -13.62
N ILE A 49 5.44 -7.04 -14.89
CA ILE A 49 6.06 -8.30 -15.32
C ILE A 49 7.34 -7.96 -16.07
N LEU A 50 8.47 -8.53 -15.66
CA LEU A 50 9.78 -8.22 -16.23
C LEU A 50 10.57 -9.49 -16.55
N PRO A 51 11.47 -9.44 -17.54
CA PRO A 51 12.55 -10.40 -17.66
C PRO A 51 13.35 -10.49 -16.35
N LYS A 52 13.82 -11.71 -16.02
CA LYS A 52 14.51 -11.98 -14.75
C LYS A 52 15.73 -11.09 -14.54
N ASP A 53 16.49 -10.81 -15.59
CA ASP A 53 17.69 -9.97 -15.61
C ASP A 53 17.41 -8.47 -15.43
N LYS A 54 16.14 -8.04 -15.55
CA LYS A 54 15.70 -6.65 -15.34
C LYS A 54 15.03 -6.41 -13.98
N LEU A 55 14.69 -7.48 -13.26
CA LEU A 55 13.95 -7.37 -12.00
C LEU A 55 14.73 -6.59 -10.93
N GLU A 56 16.01 -6.90 -10.74
CA GLU A 56 16.83 -6.27 -9.69
C GLU A 56 17.02 -4.78 -9.93
N GLU A 57 17.33 -4.39 -11.17
CA GLU A 57 17.46 -2.99 -11.60
C GLU A 57 16.19 -2.21 -11.28
N ARG A 58 15.03 -2.75 -11.67
CA ARG A 58 13.72 -2.10 -11.44
C ARG A 58 13.35 -1.99 -9.96
N VAL A 59 13.62 -3.04 -9.18
CA VAL A 59 13.38 -3.01 -7.72
C VAL A 59 14.18 -1.89 -7.06
N TRP A 60 15.45 -1.72 -7.42
CA TRP A 60 16.29 -0.65 -6.88
C TRP A 60 15.87 0.74 -7.34
N GLU A 61 15.38 0.89 -8.58
CA GLU A 61 14.81 2.14 -9.06
C GLU A 61 13.64 2.59 -8.18
N ILE A 62 12.67 1.69 -7.94
CA ILE A 62 11.51 1.97 -7.09
C ILE A 62 11.94 2.22 -5.64
N ALA A 63 12.86 1.40 -5.10
CA ALA A 63 13.33 1.55 -3.72
C ALA A 63 14.02 2.91 -3.50
N ARG A 64 14.85 3.36 -4.45
CA ARG A 64 15.51 4.68 -4.39
C ARG A 64 14.50 5.81 -4.49
N LEU A 65 13.50 5.70 -5.36
CA LEU A 65 12.40 6.67 -5.47
C LEU A 65 11.62 6.80 -4.16
N LEU A 66 11.29 5.67 -3.52
CA LEU A 66 10.64 5.68 -2.21
C LEU A 66 11.57 6.23 -1.13
N ALA A 67 12.85 5.89 -1.15
CA ALA A 67 13.81 6.39 -0.16
C ALA A 67 14.04 7.91 -0.25
N SER A 68 13.88 8.53 -1.43
CA SER A 68 13.95 9.98 -1.59
C SER A 68 12.66 10.72 -1.20
N GLY A 69 11.57 10.00 -0.92
CA GLY A 69 10.28 10.59 -0.59
C GLY A 69 10.06 10.84 0.90
N PRO A 70 8.93 11.47 1.27
CA PRO A 70 8.60 11.84 2.64
C PRO A 70 8.24 10.61 3.51
N PRO A 71 9.10 10.17 4.45
CA PRO A 71 8.90 8.94 5.21
C PRO A 71 7.65 8.97 6.09
N LEU A 72 7.34 10.12 6.69
CA LEU A 72 6.15 10.29 7.55
C LEU A 72 4.84 10.25 6.76
N VAL A 73 4.86 10.71 5.51
CA VAL A 73 3.70 10.60 4.60
C VAL A 73 3.49 9.13 4.22
N PHE A 74 4.55 8.37 3.91
CA PHE A 74 4.40 6.94 3.62
C PHE A 74 3.84 6.16 4.80
N ALA A 75 4.29 6.44 6.02
CA ALA A 75 3.75 5.86 7.23
C ALA A 75 2.25 6.17 7.38
N SER A 76 1.88 7.44 7.16
CA SER A 76 0.49 7.93 7.21
C SER A 76 -0.42 7.28 6.17
N ILE A 77 0.05 7.17 4.92
CA ILE A 77 -0.67 6.49 3.84
C ILE A 77 -0.92 5.03 4.22
N LYS A 78 0.11 4.33 4.72
CA LYS A 78 0.04 2.90 5.05
C LYS A 78 -0.93 2.63 6.21
N GLU A 79 -0.88 3.42 7.27
CA GLU A 79 -1.80 3.28 8.41
C GLU A 79 -3.24 3.63 7.99
N THR A 80 -3.43 4.76 7.32
CA THR A 80 -4.75 5.23 6.88
C THR A 80 -5.42 4.21 5.96
N ALA A 81 -4.71 3.74 4.93
CA ALA A 81 -5.24 2.75 4.00
C ALA A 81 -5.64 1.44 4.70
N ARG A 82 -4.83 0.99 5.68
CA ARG A 82 -5.12 -0.24 6.44
C ARG A 82 -6.34 -0.08 7.34
N VAL A 83 -6.47 1.05 8.02
CA VAL A 83 -7.62 1.31 8.91
C VAL A 83 -8.90 1.49 8.10
N ALA A 84 -8.82 2.14 6.94
CA ALA A 84 -9.96 2.32 6.04
C ALA A 84 -10.54 1.00 5.52
N GLU A 85 -9.76 -0.10 5.47
CA GLU A 85 -10.27 -1.42 5.07
C GLU A 85 -11.37 -1.98 5.99
N ALA A 86 -11.50 -1.46 7.21
CA ALA A 86 -12.43 -1.96 8.23
C ALA A 86 -13.47 -0.93 8.69
N LEU A 87 -13.48 0.26 8.08
CA LEU A 87 -14.33 1.38 8.49
C LEU A 87 -15.19 1.89 7.33
N THR A 88 -16.25 2.62 7.67
CA THR A 88 -16.93 3.45 6.68
C THR A 88 -16.01 4.57 6.21
N PHE A 89 -16.28 5.12 5.02
CA PHE A 89 -15.54 6.27 4.51
C PHE A 89 -15.53 7.44 5.51
N GLN A 90 -16.69 7.77 6.09
CA GLN A 90 -16.81 8.89 7.02
C GLN A 90 -16.03 8.65 8.32
N ASP A 91 -16.04 7.43 8.86
CA ASP A 91 -15.28 7.10 10.07
C ASP A 91 -13.76 7.15 9.82
N ALA A 92 -13.31 6.65 8.68
CA ALA A 92 -11.91 6.74 8.27
C ALA A 92 -11.49 8.21 8.09
N MET A 93 -12.31 9.03 7.41
CA MET A 93 -12.08 10.47 7.26
C MET A 93 -12.05 11.21 8.59
N ASN A 94 -12.94 10.86 9.53
CA ASN A 94 -12.96 11.44 10.87
C ASN A 94 -11.65 11.13 11.61
N LYS A 95 -11.14 9.90 11.51
CA LYS A 95 -9.85 9.53 12.13
C LYS A 95 -8.68 10.33 11.56
N VAL A 96 -8.64 10.56 10.25
CA VAL A 96 -7.57 11.34 9.60
C VAL A 96 -7.68 12.83 9.95
N THR A 97 -8.85 13.43 9.73
CA THR A 97 -9.07 14.88 9.90
C THR A 97 -8.96 15.33 11.35
N ARG A 98 -9.29 14.46 12.31
CA ARG A 98 -9.14 14.71 13.75
C ARG A 98 -7.79 14.21 14.31
N ARG A 99 -6.84 13.83 13.45
CA ARG A 99 -5.49 13.35 13.82
C ARG A 99 -5.51 12.22 14.87
N GLN A 100 -6.44 11.27 14.73
CA GLN A 100 -6.60 10.14 15.65
C GLN A 100 -5.74 8.93 15.29
N LEU A 101 -5.04 8.98 14.15
CA LEU A 101 -4.07 7.97 13.74
C LEU A 101 -2.66 8.44 14.15
N PRO A 102 -1.88 7.65 14.90
CA PRO A 102 -0.55 8.04 15.37
C PRO A 102 0.37 8.57 14.26
N THR A 103 0.40 7.92 13.09
CA THR A 103 1.28 8.36 12.00
C THR A 103 0.83 9.69 11.39
N VAL A 104 -0.49 9.92 11.30
CA VAL A 104 -1.08 11.17 10.81
C VAL A 104 -0.79 12.31 11.79
N ASP A 105 -0.89 12.04 13.09
CA ASP A 105 -0.58 13.03 14.12
C ASP A 105 0.90 13.42 14.10
N ILE A 106 1.81 12.45 14.01
CA ILE A 106 3.24 12.69 13.86
C ILE A 106 3.51 13.50 12.59
N LEU A 107 2.95 13.10 11.44
CA LEU A 107 3.14 13.81 10.17
C LEU A 107 2.74 15.28 10.31
N TYR A 108 1.53 15.60 10.76
CA TYR A 108 1.08 16.99 10.83
C TYR A 108 1.66 17.79 12.01
N GLY A 109 2.44 17.16 12.89
CA GLY A 109 3.23 17.82 13.93
C GLY A 109 4.72 17.98 13.59
N SER A 110 5.17 17.46 12.44
CA SER A 110 6.59 17.27 12.12
C SER A 110 7.30 18.50 11.53
N GLU A 111 8.64 18.53 11.67
CA GLU A 111 9.50 19.46 10.92
C GLU A 111 9.34 19.23 9.40
N ASP A 112 9.23 17.96 8.99
CA ASP A 112 9.05 17.57 7.59
C ASP A 112 7.77 18.16 6.97
N ASN A 113 6.68 18.31 7.72
CA ASN A 113 5.48 18.95 7.19
C ASN A 113 5.74 20.41 6.82
N MET A 114 6.43 21.15 7.69
CA MET A 114 6.79 22.55 7.42
C MET A 114 7.78 22.66 6.25
N GLU A 115 8.77 21.77 6.18
CA GLU A 115 9.73 21.70 5.08
C GLU A 115 9.04 21.41 3.74
N GLY A 116 8.08 20.48 3.72
CA GLY A 116 7.31 20.16 2.51
C GLY A 116 6.56 21.39 1.97
N PHE A 117 5.90 22.15 2.85
CA PHE A 117 5.24 23.40 2.45
C PHE A 117 6.23 24.45 1.95
N ARG A 118 7.37 24.61 2.63
CA ARG A 118 8.41 25.58 2.26
C ARG A 118 9.03 25.24 0.90
N ALA A 119 9.48 24.00 0.72
CA ALA A 119 10.09 23.53 -0.51
C ALA A 119 9.15 23.67 -1.71
N PHE A 120 7.86 23.37 -1.51
CA PHE A 120 6.82 23.57 -2.53
C PHE A 120 6.66 25.05 -2.91
N ALA A 121 6.59 25.95 -1.94
CA ALA A 121 6.49 27.39 -2.19
C ALA A 121 7.74 27.96 -2.88
N GLU A 122 8.92 27.46 -2.51
CA GLU A 122 10.22 27.86 -3.05
C GLU A 122 10.59 27.15 -4.36
N LYS A 123 9.76 26.20 -4.84
CA LYS A 123 10.00 25.37 -6.04
C LYS A 123 11.35 24.65 -6.04
N ARG A 124 11.74 24.13 -4.89
CA ARG A 124 12.95 23.32 -4.71
C ARG A 124 12.61 21.93 -4.19
N ASP A 125 13.59 21.04 -4.25
CA ASP A 125 13.44 19.72 -3.63
C ASP A 125 13.43 19.82 -2.10
N PRO A 126 12.53 19.08 -1.42
CA PRO A 126 12.46 19.01 0.03
C PRO A 126 13.56 18.12 0.62
N VAL A 127 13.99 18.44 1.84
CA VAL A 127 14.93 17.61 2.60
C VAL A 127 14.22 16.96 3.80
N TRP A 128 13.86 15.69 3.64
CA TRP A 128 13.17 14.93 4.67
C TRP A 128 14.10 14.43 5.77
N LYS A 129 13.71 14.62 7.03
CA LYS A 129 14.44 14.16 8.22
C LYS A 129 13.71 13.08 9.00
N GLY A 130 12.44 12.81 8.68
CA GLY A 130 11.60 11.82 9.35
C GLY A 130 11.18 12.22 10.76
N ARG A 131 11.06 13.52 11.03
CA ARG A 131 10.69 14.09 12.33
C ARG A 131 9.98 15.42 12.17
#